data_AF-A0A6B0Z9L4-F1
#
_entry.id   AF-A0A6B0Z9L4-F1
#
_cell.length_a   1.000
_cell.length_b   1.000
_cell.length_c   1.000
_cell.angle_alpha   90.00
_cell.angle_beta   90.00
_cell.angle_gamma   90.00
#
_symmetry.space_group_name_H-M   'P 1'
#
loop_
_entity.id
_entity.type
_entity.pdbx_description
1 polymer ?
#
loop_
_entity_poly.entity_id
_entity_poly.type
_entity_poly.pdbx_seq_one_letter_code
_entity_poly.pdbx_strand_id
1 'polypeptide(L)'
;MFAGYGTGTKPAERDRIAVGAGRRTARPERSVAPRECRAADPVRKATGRALQAVQYTGGSASAGRRDGSAAAQHGTQRVTEKFETVRLRILGEDHTIACEPGDREVLKSAASLLDEQIENVQHADPLLDTTNVFMLAALRLATNLLQSQRDKDSSATETIDSVRSVRRRVERRLEKAAAADGAKAQAAG
;
A
#
# COMPACT_ATOMS: atom_id res chain seq x y z
N MET A 1 39.50 20.72 -47.77
CA MET A 1 39.58 19.29 -48.15
C MET A 1 39.28 18.48 -46.89
N PHE A 2 38.01 18.29 -46.52
CA PHE A 2 37.07 17.19 -46.88
C PHE A 2 37.49 15.79 -46.39
N ALA A 3 36.81 15.33 -45.32
CA ALA A 3 36.24 13.99 -45.05
C ALA A 3 36.12 13.84 -43.52
N GLY A 4 34.97 13.70 -42.84
CA GLY A 4 33.65 13.28 -43.29
C GLY A 4 33.46 11.78 -43.08
N TYR A 5 33.19 11.33 -41.84
CA TYR A 5 32.54 10.04 -41.57
C TYR A 5 31.61 10.17 -40.37
N GLY A 6 30.32 10.38 -40.68
CA GLY A 6 29.23 10.06 -39.77
C GLY A 6 28.88 8.59 -39.91
N THR A 7 28.64 7.93 -38.79
CA THR A 7 27.90 6.68 -38.73
C THR A 7 26.69 6.90 -37.82
N GLY A 8 25.60 7.31 -38.45
CA GLY A 8 24.27 7.14 -37.88
C GLY A 8 23.85 5.69 -38.02
N THR A 9 23.52 5.05 -36.89
CA THR A 9 22.70 3.83 -36.89
C THR A 9 21.59 3.98 -35.85
N LYS A 10 20.43 4.33 -36.42
CA LYS A 10 19.02 4.17 -36.04
C LYS A 10 18.63 3.78 -34.59
N PRO A 11 17.55 4.40 -34.05
CA PRO A 11 16.90 3.94 -32.82
C PRO A 11 16.15 2.63 -33.06
N ALA A 12 16.22 1.72 -32.08
CA ALA A 12 15.48 0.48 -32.06
C ALA A 12 13.97 0.75 -31.93
N GLU A 13 13.30 0.38 -33.02
CA GLU A 13 11.92 -0.06 -33.22
C GLU A 13 11.10 -0.39 -31.95
N ARG A 14 9.86 0.10 -31.97
CA ARG A 14 8.79 -0.11 -30.98
C ARG A 14 8.31 -1.56 -30.95
N ASP A 15 8.34 -2.19 -29.78
CA ASP A 15 7.50 -3.37 -29.51
C ASP A 15 6.04 -2.92 -29.33
N ARG A 16 5.27 -3.09 -30.40
CA ARG A 16 3.81 -3.05 -30.39
C ARG A 16 3.33 -4.43 -29.98
N ILE A 17 2.89 -4.59 -28.74
CA ILE A 17 2.12 -5.78 -28.36
C ILE A 17 0.73 -5.67 -29.01
N ALA A 18 0.49 -6.54 -29.98
CA ALA A 18 -0.75 -6.66 -30.72
C ALA A 18 -1.87 -7.22 -29.82
N VAL A 19 -2.96 -6.46 -29.70
CA VAL A 19 -4.22 -6.92 -29.13
C VAL A 19 -4.83 -7.96 -30.08
N GLY A 20 -4.90 -9.21 -29.63
CA GLY A 20 -5.47 -10.33 -30.38
C GLY A 20 -6.97 -10.16 -30.59
N ALA A 21 -7.38 -10.13 -31.85
CA ALA A 21 -8.76 -10.16 -32.31
C ALA A 21 -9.34 -11.58 -32.16
N GLY A 22 -10.12 -11.80 -31.09
CA GLY A 22 -10.87 -13.03 -30.83
C GLY A 22 -12.33 -12.94 -31.30
N ARG A 23 -12.55 -13.40 -32.53
CA ARG A 23 -13.78 -13.92 -33.16
C ARG A 23 -15.15 -13.65 -32.50
N ARG A 24 -15.94 -12.86 -33.22
CA ARG A 24 -17.41 -12.82 -33.17
C ARG A 24 -17.98 -14.20 -33.51
N THR A 25 -18.77 -14.78 -32.62
CA THR A 25 -19.79 -15.76 -32.98
C THR A 25 -21.15 -15.21 -32.56
N ALA A 26 -22.03 -15.08 -33.54
CA ALA A 26 -23.36 -14.52 -33.42
C ALA A 26 -24.38 -15.53 -32.86
N ARG A 27 -25.27 -15.03 -31.98
CA ARG A 27 -26.68 -15.41 -31.71
C ARG A 27 -26.97 -16.85 -31.21
N PRO A 28 -28.11 -17.12 -30.51
CA PRO A 28 -29.44 -16.53 -30.74
C PRO A 28 -30.11 -15.86 -29.53
N GLU A 29 -31.13 -15.09 -29.88
CA GLU A 29 -32.00 -14.30 -29.02
C GLU A 29 -32.92 -15.15 -28.16
N ARG A 30 -33.04 -14.76 -26.88
CA ARG A 30 -34.22 -15.05 -26.09
C ARG A 30 -35.08 -13.80 -26.02
N SER A 31 -36.17 -13.86 -26.77
CA SER A 31 -37.36 -13.04 -26.62
C SER A 31 -37.90 -13.21 -25.20
N VAL A 32 -38.01 -12.11 -24.46
CA VAL A 32 -38.87 -12.02 -23.28
C VAL A 32 -39.85 -10.88 -23.56
N ALA A 33 -41.12 -11.28 -23.64
CA ALA A 33 -42.28 -10.45 -23.94
C ALA A 33 -42.43 -9.25 -22.98
N PRO A 34 -43.14 -8.19 -23.41
CA PRO A 34 -43.37 -7.01 -22.59
C PRO A 34 -44.35 -7.33 -21.46
N ARG A 35 -43.97 -7.01 -20.23
CA ARG A 35 -44.93 -6.90 -19.12
C ARG A 35 -45.12 -5.43 -18.80
N GLU A 36 -46.36 -5.03 -18.97
CA GLU A 36 -46.90 -3.69 -18.81
C GLU A 36 -46.65 -3.09 -17.42
N CYS A 37 -46.70 -1.77 -17.45
CA CYS A 37 -46.68 -0.80 -16.37
C CYS A 37 -47.46 -1.25 -15.12
N ARG A 38 -46.77 -1.24 -13.97
CA ARG A 38 -47.44 -1.07 -12.68
C ARG A 38 -46.90 0.21 -12.05
N ALA A 39 -47.73 1.25 -12.11
CA ALA A 39 -47.55 2.51 -11.40
C ALA A 39 -47.98 2.37 -9.93
N ALA A 40 -47.57 3.37 -9.12
CA ALA A 40 -47.78 3.62 -7.68
C ALA A 40 -46.77 2.91 -6.76
N ASP A 41 -46.01 3.59 -5.88
CA ASP A 41 -46.38 4.72 -5.02
C ASP A 41 -45.18 5.62 -4.60
N PRO A 42 -45.44 6.86 -4.11
CA PRO A 42 -44.44 7.89 -3.87
C PRO A 42 -43.56 7.64 -2.64
N VAL A 43 -42.26 7.86 -2.79
CA VAL A 43 -41.29 7.83 -1.68
C VAL A 43 -41.60 8.94 -0.68
N ARG A 44 -42.03 8.51 0.51
CA ARG A 44 -42.15 9.27 1.76
C ARG A 44 -41.03 10.30 1.94
N LYS A 45 -41.42 11.57 2.06
CA LYS A 45 -40.67 12.55 2.87
C LYS A 45 -40.83 12.18 4.35
N ALA A 46 -39.73 11.86 5.01
CA ALA A 46 -39.56 11.88 6.46
C ALA A 46 -38.06 12.01 6.75
N THR A 47 -37.59 13.23 6.99
CA THR A 47 -37.11 13.70 8.31
C THR A 47 -35.86 12.99 8.81
N GLY A 48 -34.78 13.78 8.92
CA GLY A 48 -33.56 13.57 9.68
C GLY A 48 -33.28 12.16 10.18
N ARG A 49 -32.38 11.45 9.50
CA ARG A 49 -31.78 10.24 10.04
C ARG A 49 -30.31 10.50 10.29
N ALA A 50 -29.99 10.48 11.59
CA ALA A 50 -28.65 10.56 12.14
C ALA A 50 -27.68 9.64 11.40
N LEU A 51 -26.48 10.15 11.18
CA LEU A 51 -25.31 9.43 10.70
C LEU A 51 -25.17 8.12 11.50
N GLN A 52 -25.42 7.01 10.81
CA GLN A 52 -25.24 5.69 11.37
C GLN A 52 -23.74 5.40 11.35
N ALA A 53 -23.15 5.32 12.54
CA ALA A 53 -21.80 4.79 12.71
C ALA A 53 -21.76 3.40 12.08
N VAL A 54 -20.90 3.22 11.08
CA VAL A 54 -20.59 1.91 10.50
C VAL A 54 -19.90 1.10 11.61
N GLN A 55 -20.69 0.29 12.31
CA GLN A 55 -20.17 -0.66 13.29
C GLN A 55 -19.57 -1.83 12.51
N TYR A 56 -18.24 -1.94 12.50
CA TYR A 56 -17.55 -3.16 12.10
C TYR A 56 -17.86 -4.23 13.15
N THR A 57 -18.93 -5.00 12.97
CA THR A 57 -19.19 -6.18 13.79
C THR A 57 -18.22 -7.28 13.37
N GLY A 58 -17.13 -7.42 14.12
CA GLY A 58 -16.29 -8.61 14.06
C GLY A 58 -17.14 -9.84 14.35
N GLY A 59 -17.26 -10.71 13.35
CA GLY A 59 -17.98 -11.96 13.47
C GLY A 59 -17.25 -12.96 14.36
N SER A 60 -17.96 -13.50 15.34
CA SER A 60 -17.75 -14.87 15.82
C SER A 60 -19.08 -15.43 16.32
N ALA A 61 -19.89 -15.93 15.38
CA ALA A 61 -21.04 -16.76 15.70
C ALA A 61 -20.60 -18.22 15.68
N SER A 62 -20.36 -18.79 16.86
CA SER A 62 -20.39 -20.25 17.05
C SER A 62 -21.21 -20.55 18.30
N ALA A 63 -22.49 -20.85 18.06
CA ALA A 63 -23.39 -21.38 19.07
C ALA A 63 -23.13 -22.89 19.22
N GLY A 64 -22.69 -23.32 20.41
CA GLY A 64 -22.53 -24.74 20.73
C GLY A 64 -22.17 -25.02 22.19
N ARG A 65 -23.20 -25.37 22.97
CA ARG A 65 -23.29 -26.06 24.29
C ARG A 65 -22.17 -25.95 25.34
N ARG A 66 -22.66 -25.67 26.56
CA ARG A 66 -22.02 -25.64 27.88
C ARG A 66 -21.27 -26.93 28.17
N ASP A 67 -20.08 -26.81 28.76
CA ASP A 67 -19.73 -27.41 30.04
C ASP A 67 -18.73 -26.49 30.76
N GLY A 68 -18.93 -26.33 32.07
CA GLY A 68 -18.28 -25.30 32.88
C GLY A 68 -16.79 -25.54 33.08
N SER A 69 -16.00 -24.46 33.06
CA SER A 69 -14.77 -24.38 33.85
C SER A 69 -14.40 -22.93 34.12
N ALA A 70 -14.21 -22.65 35.41
CA ALA A 70 -13.61 -21.51 36.10
C ALA A 70 -13.23 -20.27 35.27
N ALA A 71 -14.02 -19.22 35.46
CA ALA A 71 -13.63 -17.85 35.16
C ALA A 71 -12.47 -17.41 36.09
N ALA A 72 -11.23 -17.60 35.64
CA ALA A 72 -10.12 -16.80 36.11
C ALA A 72 -10.35 -15.37 35.60
N GLN A 73 -10.83 -14.50 36.49
CA GLN A 73 -11.02 -13.07 36.25
C GLN A 73 -9.65 -12.40 36.13
N HIS A 74 -8.97 -12.56 34.99
CA HIS A 74 -7.98 -11.59 34.56
C HIS A 74 -8.74 -10.41 33.99
N GLY A 75 -8.88 -9.37 34.82
CA GLY A 75 -9.48 -8.11 34.43
C GLY A 75 -8.82 -7.62 33.14
N THR A 76 -9.58 -7.62 32.05
CA THR A 76 -9.26 -6.82 30.87
C THR A 76 -9.48 -5.37 31.27
N GLN A 77 -8.45 -4.78 31.87
CA GLN A 77 -8.42 -3.37 32.16
C GLN A 77 -8.52 -2.66 30.81
N ARG A 78 -9.72 -2.17 30.49
CA ARG A 78 -9.95 -1.29 29.35
C ARG A 78 -9.12 -0.05 29.62
N VAL A 79 -7.93 0.01 29.03
CA VAL A 79 -7.14 1.23 28.98
C VAL A 79 -8.05 2.24 28.30
N THR A 80 -8.54 3.22 29.07
CA THR A 80 -9.31 4.34 28.55
C THR A 80 -8.32 5.30 27.94
N GLU A 81 -7.70 4.87 26.84
CA GLU A 81 -6.84 5.73 26.05
C GLU A 81 -7.70 6.84 25.44
N LYS A 82 -7.22 8.08 25.61
CA LYS A 82 -7.94 9.29 25.26
C LYS A 82 -7.91 9.46 23.73
N PHE A 83 -8.93 8.99 23.04
CA PHE A 83 -9.09 9.21 21.60
C PHE A 83 -9.54 10.65 21.29
N GLU A 84 -8.91 11.29 20.31
CA GLU A 84 -9.33 12.57 19.73
C GLU A 84 -10.09 12.31 18.42
N THR A 85 -11.13 13.09 18.14
CA THR A 85 -11.85 13.00 16.86
C THR A 85 -11.28 14.00 15.85
N VAL A 86 -10.89 13.51 14.68
CA VAL A 86 -10.37 14.33 13.59
C VAL A 86 -11.35 14.28 12.41
N ARG A 87 -11.71 15.45 11.87
CA ARG A 87 -12.47 15.56 10.62
C ARG A 87 -11.52 15.67 9.43
N LEU A 88 -11.73 14.83 8.44
CA LEU A 88 -10.92 14.72 7.22
C LEU A 88 -11.86 14.74 6.01
N ARG A 89 -11.37 15.26 4.89
CA ARG A 89 -12.11 15.23 3.63
C ARG A 89 -11.40 14.25 2.71
N ILE A 90 -12.10 13.26 2.19
CA ILE A 90 -11.58 12.24 1.26
C ILE A 90 -12.61 12.10 0.14
N LEU A 91 -12.19 12.09 -1.13
CA LEU A 91 -13.13 12.01 -2.28
C LEU A 91 -14.20 13.12 -2.30
N GLY A 92 -13.95 14.24 -1.62
CA GLY A 92 -14.90 15.33 -1.49
C GLY A 92 -15.95 15.14 -0.39
N GLU A 93 -15.98 14.01 0.31
CA GLU A 93 -16.83 13.72 1.47
C GLU A 93 -16.09 13.93 2.80
N ASP A 94 -16.81 14.41 3.81
CA ASP A 94 -16.24 14.62 5.15
C ASP A 94 -16.42 13.36 6.01
N HIS A 95 -15.30 12.83 6.51
CA HIS A 95 -15.23 11.69 7.41
C HIS A 95 -14.70 12.11 8.79
N THR A 96 -15.32 11.60 9.85
CA THR A 96 -14.84 11.79 11.23
C THR A 96 -14.21 10.49 11.73
N ILE A 97 -12.91 10.53 12.02
CA ILE A 97 -12.13 9.36 12.45
C ILE A 97 -11.62 9.59 13.87
N ALA A 98 -11.71 8.56 14.71
CA ALA A 98 -11.08 8.57 16.03
C ALA A 98 -9.58 8.26 15.88
N CYS A 99 -8.74 9.11 16.46
CA CYS A 99 -7.30 9.07 16.37
C CYS A 99 -6.68 9.07 17.77
N GLU A 100 -5.49 8.48 17.91
CA GLU A 100 -4.71 8.55 19.13
C GLU A 100 -4.15 9.97 19.35
N PRO A 101 -3.91 10.36 20.62
CA PRO A 101 -3.44 11.69 20.96
C PRO A 101 -1.97 11.85 20.53
N GLY A 102 -1.75 12.39 19.34
CA GLY A 102 -0.43 12.60 18.74
C GLY A 102 -0.40 12.35 17.23
N ASP A 103 -1.28 11.49 16.74
CA ASP A 103 -1.27 11.03 15.34
C ASP A 103 -2.17 11.86 14.41
N ARG A 104 -2.79 12.92 14.93
CA ARG A 104 -3.69 13.80 14.17
C ARG A 104 -3.05 14.33 12.89
N GLU A 105 -1.81 14.81 12.95
CA GLU A 105 -1.14 15.37 11.77
C GLU A 105 -0.72 14.27 10.79
N VAL A 106 -0.25 13.11 11.29
CA VAL A 106 0.07 11.94 10.46
C VAL A 106 -1.16 11.46 9.69
N LEU A 107 -2.31 11.39 10.38
CA LEU A 107 -3.57 10.96 9.77
C LEU A 107 -4.04 11.94 8.69
N LYS A 108 -3.89 13.25 8.90
CA LYS A 108 -4.18 14.26 7.87
C LYS A 108 -3.26 14.10 6.66
N SER A 109 -1.95 13.93 6.88
CA SER A 109 -1.00 13.69 5.80
C SER A 109 -1.32 12.41 5.02
N ALA A 110 -1.72 11.35 5.71
CA ALA A 110 -2.15 10.10 5.08
C ALA A 110 -3.42 10.29 4.22
N ALA A 111 -4.38 11.09 4.69
CA ALA A 111 -5.58 11.43 3.93
C ALA A 111 -5.24 12.24 2.66
N SER A 112 -4.38 13.26 2.76
CA SER A 112 -3.92 14.02 1.59
C SER A 112 -3.19 13.15 0.57
N LEU A 113 -2.33 12.24 1.04
CA LEU A 113 -1.64 11.29 0.16
C LEU A 113 -2.62 10.35 -0.56
N LEU A 114 -3.68 9.92 0.14
CA LEU A 114 -4.73 9.09 -0.46
C LEU A 114 -5.51 9.85 -1.54
N ASP A 115 -5.88 11.11 -1.28
CA ASP A 115 -6.54 11.96 -2.28
C ASP A 115 -5.68 12.14 -3.54
N GLU A 116 -4.37 12.37 -3.39
CA GLU A 116 -3.46 12.44 -4.53
C GLU A 116 -3.44 11.14 -5.35
N GLN A 117 -3.44 9.98 -4.69
CA GLN A 117 -3.48 8.70 -5.41
C GLN A 117 -4.81 8.48 -6.12
N ILE A 118 -5.89 8.91 -5.50
CA ILE A 118 -7.23 8.86 -6.07
C ILE A 118 -7.29 9.73 -7.33
N GLU A 119 -6.81 10.97 -7.29
CA GLU A 119 -6.73 11.85 -8.47
C GLU A 119 -5.89 11.22 -9.58
N ASN A 120 -4.73 10.64 -9.23
CA ASN A 120 -3.87 9.95 -10.20
C ASN A 120 -4.56 8.76 -10.87
N VAL A 121 -5.35 7.98 -10.13
CA VAL A 121 -6.10 6.84 -10.70
C VAL A 121 -7.26 7.33 -11.56
N GLN A 122 -8.00 8.36 -11.13
CA GLN A 122 -9.08 8.96 -11.93
C GLN A 122 -8.56 9.54 -13.25
N HIS A 123 -7.39 10.18 -13.22
CA HIS A 123 -6.75 10.70 -14.43
C HIS A 123 -6.26 9.59 -15.37
N ALA A 124 -5.83 8.45 -14.84
CA ALA A 124 -5.38 7.31 -15.63
C ALA A 124 -6.54 6.54 -16.26
N ASP A 125 -7.65 6.36 -15.52
CA ASP A 125 -8.84 5.66 -15.99
C ASP A 125 -10.14 6.36 -15.53
N PRO A 126 -10.68 7.26 -16.36
CA PRO A 126 -11.90 8.01 -16.04
C PRO A 126 -13.19 7.17 -16.09
N LEU A 127 -13.14 5.92 -16.59
CA LEU A 127 -14.32 5.08 -16.77
C LEU A 127 -14.66 4.26 -15.52
N LEU A 128 -13.81 4.30 -14.50
CA LEU A 128 -13.99 3.59 -13.25
C LEU A 128 -14.97 4.31 -12.32
N ASP A 129 -15.71 3.52 -11.54
CA ASP A 129 -16.52 4.03 -10.45
C ASP A 129 -15.64 4.50 -9.28
N THR A 130 -16.21 5.35 -8.43
CA THR A 130 -15.52 5.91 -7.26
C THR A 130 -15.00 4.84 -6.31
N THR A 131 -15.73 3.73 -6.17
CA THR A 131 -15.34 2.59 -5.34
C THR A 131 -14.08 1.90 -5.88
N ASN A 132 -14.01 1.60 -7.18
CA ASN A 132 -12.82 0.95 -7.74
C ASN A 132 -11.62 1.89 -7.77
N VAL A 133 -11.83 3.18 -8.03
CA VAL A 133 -10.77 4.21 -7.92
C VAL A 133 -10.16 4.19 -6.51
N PHE A 134 -11.00 4.18 -5.48
CA PHE A 134 -10.54 4.14 -4.09
C PHE A 134 -9.74 2.86 -3.79
N MET A 135 -10.24 1.69 -4.19
CA MET A 135 -9.54 0.42 -4.00
C MET A 135 -8.17 0.41 -4.69
N LEU A 136 -8.10 0.87 -5.94
CA LEU A 136 -6.86 0.94 -6.70
C LEU A 136 -5.85 1.92 -6.08
N ALA A 137 -6.31 3.08 -5.61
CA ALA A 137 -5.48 4.03 -4.89
C ALA A 137 -4.91 3.43 -3.59
N ALA A 138 -5.75 2.78 -2.78
CA ALA A 138 -5.33 2.11 -1.56
C ALA A 138 -4.31 0.98 -1.82
N LEU A 139 -4.55 0.15 -2.85
CA LEU A 139 -3.63 -0.90 -3.28
C LEU A 139 -2.28 -0.33 -3.75
N ARG A 140 -2.29 0.81 -4.44
CA ARG A 140 -1.06 1.48 -4.87
C ARG A 140 -0.24 1.98 -3.68
N LEU A 141 -0.90 2.58 -2.68
CA LEU A 141 -0.24 2.98 -1.43
C LEU A 141 0.37 1.78 -0.71
N ALA A 142 -0.37 0.68 -0.56
CA ALA A 142 0.16 -0.54 0.05
C ALA A 142 1.38 -1.07 -0.72
N THR A 143 1.35 -1.02 -2.05
CA THR A 143 2.48 -1.43 -2.89
C THR A 143 3.70 -0.54 -2.69
N ASN A 144 3.51 0.79 -2.67
CA ASN A 144 4.59 1.75 -2.43
C ASN A 144 5.22 1.57 -1.04
N LEU A 145 4.41 1.30 -0.01
CA LEU A 145 4.91 1.00 1.34
C LEU A 145 5.72 -0.29 1.38
N LEU A 146 5.29 -1.34 0.67
CA LEU A 146 6.03 -2.60 0.59
C LEU A 146 7.33 -2.45 -0.21
N GLN A 147 7.33 -1.65 -1.29
CA GLN A 147 8.54 -1.33 -2.05
C GLN A 147 9.54 -0.56 -1.19
N SER A 148 9.09 0.50 -0.52
CA SER A 148 9.94 1.30 0.36
C SER A 148 10.54 0.49 1.51
N GLN A 149 9.81 -0.51 2.03
CA GLN A 149 10.35 -1.43 3.05
C GLN A 149 11.44 -2.33 2.47
N ARG A 150 11.23 -2.92 1.29
CA ARG A 150 12.25 -3.74 0.62
C ARG A 150 13.51 -2.94 0.29
N ASP A 151 13.37 -1.69 -0.14
CA ASP A 151 14.52 -0.82 -0.44
C ASP A 151 15.31 -0.47 0.83
N LYS A 152 14.62 -0.25 1.95
CA LYS A 152 15.25 -0.07 3.27
C LYS A 152 15.99 -1.33 3.72
N ASP A 153 15.41 -2.51 3.54
CA ASP A 153 16.06 -3.77 3.88
C ASP A 153 17.31 -4.01 3.01
N SER A 154 17.20 -3.76 1.70
CA SER A 154 18.33 -3.87 0.77
C SER A 154 19.47 -2.91 1.15
N SER A 155 19.17 -1.63 1.36
CA SER A 155 20.19 -0.65 1.76
C SER A 155 20.80 -0.95 3.14
N ALA A 156 20.04 -1.52 4.07
CA ALA A 156 20.57 -2.00 5.34
C ALA A 156 21.58 -3.15 5.14
N THR A 157 21.27 -4.12 4.28
CA THR A 157 22.21 -5.21 3.96
C THR A 157 23.49 -4.70 3.29
N GLU A 158 23.38 -3.77 2.33
CA GLU A 158 24.55 -3.15 1.68
C GLU A 158 25.44 -2.40 2.67
N THR A 159 24.82 -1.70 3.63
CA THR A 159 25.53 -0.99 4.69
C THR A 159 26.27 -1.97 5.61
N ILE A 160 25.62 -3.07 6.00
CA ILE A 160 26.23 -4.13 6.83
C ILE A 160 27.42 -4.77 6.10
N ASP A 161 27.27 -5.07 4.82
CA ASP A 161 28.35 -5.66 4.02
C ASP A 161 29.51 -4.68 3.81
N SER A 162 29.22 -3.40 3.63
CA SER A 162 30.22 -2.34 3.57
C SER A 162 31.00 -2.24 4.89
N VAL A 163 30.31 -2.24 6.04
CA VAL A 163 30.94 -2.23 7.37
C VAL A 163 31.79 -3.49 7.58
N ARG A 164 31.30 -4.67 7.20
CA ARG A 164 32.05 -5.93 7.28
C ARG A 164 33.30 -5.92 6.41
N SER A 165 33.22 -5.35 5.21
CA SER A 165 34.35 -5.18 4.30
C SER A 165 35.42 -4.26 4.88
N VAL A 166 35.00 -3.11 5.44
CA VAL A 166 35.90 -2.18 6.13
C VAL A 166 36.58 -2.86 7.31
N ARG A 167 35.83 -3.58 8.15
CA ARG A 167 36.38 -4.34 9.28
C ARG A 167 37.46 -5.34 8.84
N ARG A 168 37.20 -6.15 7.80
CA ARG A 168 38.19 -7.11 7.25
C ARG A 168 39.44 -6.43 6.69
N ARG A 169 39.32 -5.20 6.18
CA ARG A 169 40.47 -4.42 5.71
C ARG A 169 41.31 -3.90 6.88
N VAL A 170 40.66 -3.50 7.98
CA VAL A 170 41.33 -3.09 9.22
C VAL A 170 42.06 -4.27 9.84
N GLU A 171 41.39 -5.42 10.02
CA GLU A 171 41.98 -6.65 10.57
C GLU A 171 43.23 -7.08 9.78
N ARG A 172 43.15 -7.16 8.43
CA ARG A 172 44.31 -7.48 7.59
C ARG A 172 45.48 -6.49 7.72
N ARG A 173 45.21 -5.21 7.97
CA ARG A 173 46.28 -4.22 8.17
C ARG A 173 46.95 -4.38 9.52
N LEU A 174 46.18 -4.67 10.55
CA LEU A 174 46.70 -4.95 11.90
C LEU A 174 47.53 -6.24 11.91
N GLU A 175 47.06 -7.30 11.27
CA GLU A 175 47.82 -8.56 11.12
C GLU A 175 49.16 -8.33 10.41
N LYS A 176 49.16 -7.55 9.31
CA LYS A 176 50.39 -7.21 8.58
C LYS A 176 51.35 -6.34 9.40
N ALA A 177 50.84 -5.39 10.16
CA ALA A 177 51.66 -4.56 11.05
C ALA A 177 52.30 -5.42 12.15
N ALA A 178 51.52 -6.28 12.80
CA ALA A 178 52.01 -7.21 13.82
C ALA A 178 53.10 -8.17 13.26
N ALA A 179 52.93 -8.66 12.03
CA ALA A 179 53.95 -9.49 11.37
C ALA A 179 55.23 -8.70 11.04
N ALA A 180 55.12 -7.43 10.66
CA ALA A 180 56.27 -6.56 10.36
C ALA A 180 57.06 -6.19 11.63
N ASP A 181 56.36 -5.97 12.76
CA ASP A 181 57.01 -5.69 14.05
C ASP A 181 57.77 -6.92 14.57
N GLY A 182 57.23 -8.13 14.39
CA GLY A 182 57.93 -9.39 14.71
C GLY A 182 59.18 -9.64 13.86
N ALA A 183 59.14 -9.29 12.56
CA ALA A 183 60.29 -9.41 11.67
C ALA A 183 61.41 -8.40 12.02
N LYS A 184 61.05 -7.21 12.51
CA LYS A 184 62.02 -6.17 12.92
C LYS A 184 62.72 -6.53 14.24
N ALA A 185 62.04 -7.25 15.15
CA ALA A 185 62.63 -7.75 16.39
C ALA A 185 63.62 -8.92 16.18
N GLN A 186 63.40 -9.75 15.17
CA GLN A 186 64.28 -10.88 14.84
C GLN A 186 65.55 -10.48 14.08
N ALA A 187 65.58 -9.30 13.47
CA ALA A 187 66.75 -8.79 12.74
C ALA A 187 67.73 -7.98 13.60
N ALA A 188 67.41 -7.75 14.89
CA ALA A 188 68.20 -6.92 15.81
C ALA A 188 68.84 -7.71 16.97
N GLY A 189 68.77 -9.04 16.96
CA GLY A 189 69.46 -9.95 17.87
C GLY A 189 70.43 -10.84 17.11
#